data_AF-A0A819Z2A4-F1
#
_entry.id   AF-A0A819Z2A4-F1
#
_cell.length_a   1.000
_cell.length_b   1.000
_cell.length_c   1.000
_cell.angle_alpha   90.00
_cell.angle_beta   90.00
_cell.angle_gamma   90.00
#
_symmetry.space_group_name_H-M   'P 1'
#
loop_
_entity.id
_entity.type
_entity.pdbx_description
1 polymer ?
#
loop_
_entity_poly.entity_id
_entity_poly.type
_entity_poly.pdbx_seq_one_letter_code
_entity_poly.pdbx_strand_id
1 'polypeptide(L)'
;MWFDEDQQTKSNNIVTEENSSDEETEKCTCRKGCSTRSCSCFKNGSGCNSSCGCNGTCRNMFNHLEYFFGKDEKYSAHPCFAQWLKKTVKNADALQMIDREKLRQRIIKSENYPEMFKDDDNSKEWKKKNENEKLIDIQSLFRNLMSNQATDLYYSFCQDDVCDSGNDWHCAICRRCMDWRVWHCDKCNKCSWGSSLPCERCGDSNSDSELSDYF
;
A
#
# COMPACT_ATOMS: atom_id res chain seq x y z
N MET A 1 -60.13 -9.78 -39.25
CA MET A 1 -59.21 -8.73 -39.71
C MET A 1 -59.06 -7.67 -38.62
N TRP A 2 -58.61 -8.09 -37.44
CA TRP A 2 -58.39 -7.26 -36.24
C TRP A 2 -57.39 -8.05 -35.41
N PHE A 3 -56.21 -7.50 -35.11
CA PHE A 3 -55.38 -7.79 -33.94
C PHE A 3 -54.31 -6.70 -33.81
N ASP A 4 -54.63 -5.74 -32.96
CA ASP A 4 -53.86 -5.11 -31.88
C ASP A 4 -52.38 -4.77 -32.10
N GLU A 5 -52.13 -3.45 -32.05
CA GLU A 5 -50.86 -2.81 -31.71
C GLU A 5 -50.58 -2.96 -30.21
N ASP A 6 -49.42 -3.53 -29.86
CA ASP A 6 -48.79 -3.31 -28.55
C ASP A 6 -47.28 -3.16 -28.77
N GLN A 7 -46.82 -1.91 -28.88
CA GLN A 7 -45.41 -1.57 -28.82
C GLN A 7 -44.95 -1.57 -27.35
N GLN A 8 -44.32 -2.65 -26.91
CA GLN A 8 -43.69 -2.73 -25.61
C GLN A 8 -42.29 -2.11 -25.67
N THR A 9 -42.16 -0.88 -25.18
CA THR A 9 -40.90 -0.23 -24.87
C THR A 9 -40.19 -0.96 -23.73
N LYS A 10 -39.08 -1.63 -24.02
CA LYS A 10 -38.12 -2.07 -23.00
C LYS A 10 -36.86 -1.22 -23.13
N SER A 11 -36.82 -0.17 -22.31
CA SER A 11 -35.61 0.60 -22.04
C SER A 11 -34.61 -0.31 -21.33
N ASN A 12 -33.66 -0.87 -22.07
CA ASN A 12 -32.44 -1.41 -21.49
C ASN A 12 -31.54 -0.22 -21.15
N ASN A 13 -31.64 0.27 -19.91
CA ASN A 13 -30.62 1.14 -19.32
C ASN A 13 -29.34 0.32 -19.17
N ILE A 14 -28.45 0.45 -20.15
CA ILE A 14 -27.04 0.11 -20.00
C ILE A 14 -26.47 1.20 -19.08
N VAL A 15 -26.38 0.90 -17.79
CA VAL A 15 -25.60 1.70 -16.85
C VAL A 15 -24.14 1.38 -17.12
N THR A 16 -23.52 2.18 -18.00
CA THR A 16 -22.07 2.35 -18.01
C THR A 16 -21.70 3.18 -16.78
N GLU A 17 -21.46 2.52 -15.65
CA GLU A 17 -20.71 3.15 -14.55
C GLU A 17 -19.23 3.10 -14.92
N GLU A 18 -18.83 4.09 -15.70
CA GLU A 18 -17.46 4.59 -15.71
C GLU A 18 -17.20 5.19 -14.31
N ASN A 19 -16.74 4.37 -13.36
CA ASN A 19 -16.12 4.87 -12.14
C ASN A 19 -14.74 5.43 -12.50
N SER A 20 -14.76 6.62 -13.09
CA SER A 20 -13.64 7.56 -13.09
C SER A 20 -13.48 8.10 -11.68
N SER A 21 -12.83 7.32 -10.82
CA SER A 21 -12.27 7.85 -9.59
C SER A 21 -11.05 8.69 -9.97
N ASP A 22 -11.27 9.95 -10.31
CA ASP A 22 -10.28 10.98 -10.09
C ASP A 22 -9.91 10.91 -8.60
N GLU A 23 -8.80 10.22 -8.28
CA GLU A 23 -8.32 10.06 -6.92
C GLU A 23 -8.09 11.45 -6.32
N GLU A 24 -9.00 11.90 -5.45
CA GLU A 24 -8.75 13.05 -4.59
C GLU A 24 -7.51 12.74 -3.73
N THR A 25 -6.36 13.25 -4.17
CA THR A 25 -5.12 13.12 -3.39
C THR A 25 -5.35 13.65 -1.97
N GLU A 26 -5.31 12.77 -0.98
CA GLU A 26 -5.61 13.12 0.41
C GLU A 26 -4.73 14.29 0.90
N LYS A 27 -5.36 15.44 1.13
CA LYS A 27 -4.70 16.61 1.71
C LYS A 27 -4.74 16.56 3.24
N CYS A 28 -3.68 17.03 3.88
CA CYS A 28 -3.70 17.23 5.34
C CYS A 28 -4.16 18.66 5.69
N THR A 29 -4.74 18.80 6.88
CA THR A 29 -5.16 20.10 7.46
C THR A 29 -4.18 20.61 8.52
N CYS A 30 -3.04 19.92 8.68
CA CYS A 30 -2.01 20.27 9.66
C CYS A 30 -1.49 21.68 9.39
N ARG A 31 -1.27 22.48 10.43
CA ARG A 31 -0.69 23.83 10.29
C ARG A 31 0.83 23.86 10.39
N LYS A 32 1.45 22.87 11.04
CA LYS A 32 2.91 22.71 11.18
C LYS A 32 3.28 21.23 11.38
N GLY A 33 4.48 20.85 10.98
CA GLY A 33 5.18 19.67 11.53
C GLY A 33 4.58 18.30 11.21
N CYS A 34 4.21 18.02 9.96
CA CYS A 34 3.65 16.75 9.46
C CYS A 34 4.57 15.51 9.62
N SER A 35 5.09 15.23 10.82
CA SER A 35 6.03 14.15 11.14
C SER A 35 5.42 13.05 12.00
N THR A 36 4.11 13.07 12.21
CA THR A 36 3.37 12.14 13.07
C THR A 36 2.10 11.64 12.39
N ARG A 37 1.52 10.56 12.91
CA ARG A 37 0.28 9.94 12.39
C ARG A 37 -0.97 10.81 12.46
N SER A 38 -0.89 11.99 13.09
CA SER A 38 -1.95 13.01 13.06
C SER A 38 -2.08 13.67 11.68
N CYS A 39 -1.02 13.66 10.86
CA CYS A 39 -1.08 14.07 9.47
C CYS A 39 -1.54 12.89 8.61
N SER A 40 -2.58 13.08 7.79
CA SER A 40 -3.09 12.06 6.85
C SER A 40 -2.01 11.63 5.85
N CYS A 41 -1.30 12.57 5.22
CA CYS A 41 -0.24 12.25 4.27
C CYS A 41 0.86 11.38 4.94
N PHE A 42 1.35 11.78 6.12
CA PHE A 42 2.34 10.99 6.86
C PHE A 42 1.80 9.62 7.28
N LYS A 43 0.54 9.56 7.74
CA LYS A 43 -0.12 8.31 8.12
C LYS A 43 -0.13 7.34 6.94
N ASN A 44 -0.42 7.82 5.74
CA ASN A 44 -0.62 7.02 4.54
C ASN A 44 0.64 6.86 3.67
N GLY A 45 1.78 7.40 4.11
CA GLY A 45 3.06 7.21 3.40
C GLY A 45 3.20 8.08 2.16
N SER A 46 2.44 9.16 2.05
CA SER A 46 2.48 10.10 0.93
C SER A 46 3.11 11.43 1.36
N GLY A 47 3.75 12.10 0.40
CA GLY A 47 4.21 13.47 0.56
C GLY A 47 3.04 14.45 0.67
N CYS A 48 3.22 15.54 1.42
CA CYS A 48 2.30 16.67 1.38
C CYS A 48 2.46 17.42 0.05
N ASN A 49 1.35 17.91 -0.49
CA ASN A 49 1.31 18.70 -1.72
C ASN A 49 0.88 20.16 -1.44
N SER A 50 0.76 20.96 -2.50
CA SER A 50 0.33 22.37 -2.42
C SER A 50 -1.09 22.55 -1.87
N SER A 51 -1.92 21.51 -1.92
CA SER A 51 -3.29 21.51 -1.38
C SER A 51 -3.33 21.25 0.13
N CYS A 52 -2.20 20.91 0.75
CA CYS A 52 -2.10 20.68 2.20
C CYS A 52 -1.98 21.97 2.99
N GLY A 53 -2.62 22.03 4.17
CA GLY A 53 -2.60 23.21 5.05
C GLY A 53 -1.27 23.52 5.74
N CYS A 54 -0.23 22.68 5.57
CA CYS A 54 1.02 22.75 6.34
C CYS A 54 2.01 23.83 5.89
N ASN A 55 1.69 24.54 4.79
CA ASN A 55 2.21 25.85 4.39
C ASN A 55 3.67 26.16 4.82
N GLY A 56 4.64 25.51 4.16
CA GLY A 56 6.06 25.85 4.26
C GLY A 56 6.81 25.38 5.51
N THR A 57 6.12 24.89 6.55
CA THR A 57 6.75 24.32 7.76
C THR A 57 6.57 22.79 7.85
N CYS A 58 6.30 22.17 6.71
CA CYS A 58 6.08 20.74 6.60
C CYS A 58 7.37 19.97 6.91
N ARG A 59 7.27 18.98 7.78
CA ARG A 59 8.36 18.07 8.15
C ARG A 59 8.04 16.62 7.78
N ASN A 60 7.16 16.44 6.79
CA ASN A 60 6.81 15.12 6.30
C ASN A 60 7.98 14.54 5.53
N MET A 61 8.63 13.50 6.08
CA MET A 61 9.76 12.84 5.43
C MET A 61 9.36 12.24 4.07
N PHE A 62 8.09 11.89 3.87
CA PHE A 62 7.60 11.38 2.58
C PHE A 62 7.59 12.43 1.46
N ASN A 63 7.88 13.70 1.75
CA ASN A 63 8.15 14.70 0.71
C ASN A 63 9.44 14.41 -0.08
N HIS A 64 10.33 13.57 0.47
CA HIS A 64 11.63 13.25 -0.12
C HIS A 64 11.68 11.84 -0.70
N LEU A 65 10.52 11.27 -1.06
CA LEU A 65 10.44 9.95 -1.71
C LEU A 65 11.18 9.91 -3.06
N GLU A 66 11.45 11.06 -3.68
CA GLU A 66 12.31 11.18 -4.85
C GLU A 66 13.71 10.58 -4.66
N TYR A 67 14.19 10.50 -3.42
CA TYR A 67 15.45 9.83 -3.10
C TYR A 67 15.41 8.34 -3.49
N PHE A 68 14.26 7.69 -3.31
CA PHE A 68 14.04 6.28 -3.64
C PHE A 68 13.49 6.09 -5.05
N PHE A 69 12.64 6.98 -5.51
CA PHE A 69 11.82 6.75 -6.71
C PHE A 69 12.20 7.61 -7.92
N GLY A 70 13.14 8.53 -7.78
CA GLY A 70 13.45 9.51 -8.83
C GLY A 70 12.48 10.70 -8.81
N LYS A 71 12.73 11.69 -9.66
CA LYS A 71 11.99 12.97 -9.68
C LYS A 71 10.80 12.99 -10.65
N ASP A 72 10.65 11.94 -11.43
CA ASP A 72 9.81 11.97 -12.63
C ASP A 72 8.30 11.93 -12.30
N GLU A 73 7.94 11.34 -11.15
CA GLU A 73 6.54 11.24 -10.72
C GLU A 73 6.37 11.37 -9.20
N LYS A 74 5.17 11.74 -8.77
CA LYS A 74 4.80 11.81 -7.35
C LYS A 74 4.28 10.46 -6.86
N TYR A 75 5.21 9.65 -6.36
CA TYR A 75 4.86 8.37 -5.75
C TYR A 75 4.42 8.53 -4.28
N SER A 76 3.54 7.62 -3.86
CA SER A 76 3.34 7.28 -2.45
C SER A 76 4.05 5.97 -2.11
N ALA A 77 4.52 5.83 -0.87
CA ALA A 77 5.17 4.61 -0.41
C ALA A 77 4.13 3.53 -0.10
N HIS A 78 4.38 2.29 -0.53
CA HIS A 78 3.59 1.14 -0.13
C HIS A 78 3.51 1.06 1.41
N PRO A 79 2.35 0.71 2.03
CA PRO A 79 2.19 0.75 3.48
C PRO A 79 3.28 0.00 4.27
N CYS A 80 3.77 -1.13 3.75
CA CYS A 80 4.87 -1.87 4.38
C CYS A 80 6.18 -1.07 4.38
N PHE A 81 6.56 -0.47 3.24
CA PHE A 81 7.74 0.38 3.12
C PHE A 81 7.60 1.65 3.97
N ALA A 82 6.43 2.30 3.93
CA ALA A 82 6.16 3.48 4.75
C ALA A 82 6.31 3.17 6.25
N GLN A 83 5.82 2.00 6.70
CA GLN A 83 5.96 1.57 8.08
C GLN A 83 7.41 1.24 8.46
N TRP A 84 8.21 0.69 7.53
CA TRP A 84 9.64 0.50 7.72
C TRP A 84 10.37 1.85 7.83
N LEU A 85 10.13 2.80 6.92
CA LEU A 85 10.73 4.14 6.99
C LEU A 85 10.44 4.84 8.32
N LYS A 86 9.18 4.79 8.81
CA LYS A 86 8.79 5.36 10.11
C LYS A 86 9.53 4.77 11.30
N LYS A 87 10.03 3.52 11.19
CA LYS A 87 10.81 2.85 12.24
C LYS A 87 12.31 3.13 12.10
N THR A 88 12.80 3.19 10.87
CA THR A 88 14.23 3.30 10.56
C THR A 88 14.72 4.75 10.62
N VAL A 89 13.88 5.70 10.22
CA VAL A 89 14.27 7.07 9.94
C VAL A 89 13.63 8.01 10.96
N LYS A 90 14.45 8.88 11.58
CA LYS A 90 13.99 9.83 12.61
C LYS A 90 13.46 11.14 12.02
N ASN A 91 13.98 11.57 10.88
CA ASN A 91 13.62 12.81 10.19
C ASN A 91 13.99 12.72 8.70
N ALA A 92 13.59 13.72 7.90
CA ALA A 92 13.87 13.76 6.47
C ALA A 92 15.37 13.62 6.12
N ASP A 93 16.26 14.26 6.89
CA ASP A 93 17.71 14.25 6.63
C ASP A 93 18.29 12.83 6.71
N ALA A 94 17.77 12.01 7.63
CA ALA A 94 18.20 10.63 7.81
C ALA A 94 17.75 9.70 6.66
N LEU A 95 16.87 10.12 5.75
CA LEU A 95 16.52 9.32 4.56
C LEU A 95 17.74 9.10 3.65
N GLN A 96 18.57 10.14 3.48
CA GLN A 96 19.74 10.08 2.62
C GLN A 96 20.85 9.17 3.18
N MET A 97 20.76 8.80 4.47
CA MET A 97 21.66 7.84 5.10
C MET A 97 21.30 6.38 4.78
N ILE A 98 20.14 6.12 4.17
CA ILE A 98 19.78 4.77 3.75
C ILE A 98 20.62 4.40 2.53
N ASP A 99 21.48 3.40 2.70
CA ASP A 99 22.25 2.82 1.60
C ASP A 99 21.32 2.09 0.62
N ARG A 100 21.10 2.73 -0.53
CA ARG A 100 20.23 2.22 -1.60
C ARG A 100 20.78 0.95 -2.24
N GLU A 101 22.11 0.80 -2.36
CA GLU A 101 22.69 -0.42 -2.92
C GLU A 101 22.48 -1.59 -1.94
N LYS A 102 22.69 -1.36 -0.64
CA LYS A 102 22.41 -2.38 0.37
C LYS A 102 20.93 -2.77 0.38
N LEU A 103 20.02 -1.80 0.22
CA LEU A 103 18.59 -2.07 0.13
C LEU A 103 18.24 -2.86 -1.15
N ARG A 104 18.80 -2.49 -2.31
CA ARG A 104 18.67 -3.26 -3.56
C ARG A 104 19.14 -4.71 -3.39
N GLN A 105 20.33 -4.91 -2.83
CA GLN A 105 20.88 -6.25 -2.59
C GLN A 105 20.02 -7.10 -1.68
N ARG A 106 19.27 -6.48 -0.76
CA ARG A 106 18.32 -7.16 0.09
C ARG A 106 17.12 -7.68 -0.72
N ILE A 107 16.58 -6.86 -1.61
CA ILE A 107 15.43 -7.20 -2.48
C ILE A 107 15.81 -8.30 -3.49
N ILE A 108 16.97 -8.22 -4.14
CA ILE A 108 17.38 -9.22 -5.15
C ILE A 108 17.61 -10.62 -4.54
N LYS A 109 17.87 -10.68 -3.24
CA LYS A 109 18.06 -11.94 -2.51
C LYS A 109 16.76 -12.58 -2.01
N SER A 110 15.63 -11.92 -2.24
CA SER A 110 14.31 -12.47 -1.96
C SER A 110 14.10 -13.80 -2.67
N GLU A 111 13.40 -14.71 -2.01
CA GLU A 111 13.04 -16.01 -2.59
C GLU A 111 12.10 -15.81 -3.78
N ASN A 112 11.14 -14.89 -3.63
CA ASN A 112 10.15 -14.57 -4.65
C ASN A 112 10.57 -13.40 -5.55
N TYR A 113 11.89 -13.23 -5.78
CA TYR A 113 12.38 -12.14 -6.63
C TYR A 113 11.83 -12.26 -8.08
N PRO A 114 11.14 -11.24 -8.62
CA PRO A 114 10.44 -11.36 -9.90
C PRO A 114 11.39 -11.61 -11.07
N GLU A 115 11.05 -12.57 -11.92
CA GLU A 115 11.87 -12.96 -13.08
C GLU A 115 12.14 -11.76 -14.01
N MET A 116 11.16 -10.87 -14.16
CA MET A 116 11.25 -9.67 -15.00
C MET A 116 12.40 -8.72 -14.60
N PHE A 117 12.95 -8.83 -13.39
CA PHE A 117 14.08 -8.02 -12.93
C PHE A 117 15.40 -8.81 -12.81
N LYS A 118 15.41 -10.14 -13.02
CA LYS A 118 16.60 -10.98 -12.78
C LYS A 118 17.74 -10.70 -13.77
N ASP A 119 17.39 -10.44 -15.03
CA ASP A 119 18.38 -10.19 -16.09
C ASP A 119 19.08 -8.85 -15.89
N ASP A 120 18.38 -7.82 -15.42
CA ASP A 120 18.96 -6.49 -15.25
C ASP A 120 19.92 -6.39 -14.06
N ASP A 121 19.65 -7.15 -12.99
CA ASP A 121 20.31 -6.94 -11.71
C ASP A 121 21.52 -7.83 -11.43
N ASN A 122 21.55 -9.04 -11.99
CA ASN A 122 22.66 -9.98 -11.80
C ASN A 122 23.52 -10.16 -13.06
N SER A 123 23.22 -9.44 -14.14
CA SER A 123 23.96 -9.57 -15.39
C SER A 123 25.38 -9.04 -15.32
N LYS A 124 26.19 -9.52 -16.25
CA LYS A 124 27.47 -8.89 -16.60
C LYS A 124 27.27 -7.44 -17.05
N GLU A 125 26.07 -7.06 -17.46
CA GLU A 125 25.72 -5.70 -17.91
C GLU A 125 25.58 -4.74 -16.73
N TRP A 126 24.93 -5.15 -15.63
CA TRP A 126 24.91 -4.37 -14.37
C TRP A 126 26.30 -3.89 -13.94
N LYS A 127 27.29 -4.80 -14.04
CA LYS A 127 28.67 -4.52 -13.64
C LYS A 127 29.36 -3.47 -14.52
N LYS A 128 28.91 -3.29 -15.76
CA LYS A 128 29.45 -2.32 -16.72
C LYS A 128 28.79 -0.94 -16.61
N LYS A 129 27.59 -0.87 -16.02
CA LYS A 129 26.85 0.39 -15.84
C LYS A 129 27.62 1.37 -14.96
N ASN A 130 27.57 2.64 -15.35
CA ASN A 130 28.08 3.75 -14.56
C ASN A 130 27.15 4.04 -13.36
N GLU A 131 27.57 4.95 -12.47
CA GLU A 131 26.82 5.24 -11.24
C GLU A 131 25.41 5.81 -11.50
N ASN A 132 25.26 6.64 -12.53
CA ASN A 132 23.96 7.22 -12.87
C ASN A 132 23.01 6.18 -13.46
N GLU A 133 23.50 5.31 -14.34
CA GLU A 133 22.71 4.21 -14.90
C GLU A 133 22.23 3.25 -13.81
N LYS A 134 23.13 2.85 -12.90
CA LYS A 134 22.77 2.03 -11.73
C LYS A 134 21.74 2.71 -10.85
N LEU A 135 21.87 4.02 -10.65
CA LEU A 135 20.91 4.78 -9.87
C LEU A 135 19.51 4.76 -10.50
N ILE A 136 19.43 4.95 -11.82
CA ILE A 136 18.15 4.91 -12.56
C ILE A 136 17.48 3.54 -12.39
N ASP A 137 18.24 2.46 -12.54
CA ASP A 137 17.73 1.10 -12.38
C ASP A 137 17.29 0.81 -10.94
N ILE A 138 18.08 1.20 -9.93
CA ILE A 138 17.72 1.09 -8.51
C ILE A 138 16.40 1.80 -8.24
N GLN A 139 16.26 3.02 -8.74
CA GLN A 139 15.03 3.79 -8.58
C GLN A 139 13.86 3.11 -9.29
N SER A 140 14.10 2.50 -10.45
CA SER A 140 13.10 1.71 -11.16
C SER A 140 12.63 0.50 -10.36
N LEU A 141 13.56 -0.30 -9.83
CA LEU A 141 13.25 -1.43 -8.96
C LEU A 141 12.44 -0.97 -7.74
N PHE A 142 12.84 0.15 -7.12
CA PHE A 142 12.18 0.70 -5.95
C PHE A 142 10.78 1.20 -6.25
N ARG A 143 10.56 1.85 -7.39
CA ARG A 143 9.21 2.23 -7.83
C ARG A 143 8.32 1.01 -7.94
N ASN A 144 8.79 -0.03 -8.64
CA ASN A 144 8.01 -1.24 -8.89
C ASN A 144 7.62 -1.99 -7.61
N LEU A 145 8.53 -2.06 -6.63
CA LEU A 145 8.34 -2.91 -5.45
C LEU A 145 8.07 -2.15 -4.14
N MET A 146 8.24 -0.84 -4.07
CA MET A 146 8.08 -0.09 -2.81
C MET A 146 7.16 1.13 -2.93
N SER A 147 6.73 1.49 -4.13
CA SER A 147 5.64 2.47 -4.30
C SER A 147 4.28 1.79 -4.17
N ASN A 148 3.24 2.58 -3.89
CA ASN A 148 1.87 2.09 -3.77
C ASN A 148 1.12 2.03 -5.12
N GLN A 149 1.80 2.21 -6.27
CA GLN A 149 1.14 2.52 -7.55
C GLN A 149 1.70 1.77 -8.76
N ALA A 150 2.72 0.91 -8.60
CA ALA A 150 3.48 0.44 -9.76
C ALA A 150 3.10 -0.97 -10.26
N THR A 151 2.86 -1.94 -9.38
CA THR A 151 2.59 -3.33 -9.78
C THR A 151 1.74 -4.06 -8.74
N ASP A 152 1.22 -5.23 -9.10
CA ASP A 152 0.61 -6.17 -8.15
C ASP A 152 1.65 -6.82 -7.21
N LEU A 153 2.92 -6.47 -7.31
CA LEU A 153 4.00 -6.97 -6.48
C LEU A 153 4.55 -5.86 -5.59
N TYR A 154 4.93 -6.22 -4.37
CA TYR A 154 5.62 -5.30 -3.48
C TYR A 154 6.63 -6.03 -2.59
N TYR A 155 7.69 -5.34 -2.21
CA TYR A 155 8.65 -5.84 -1.25
C TYR A 155 8.16 -5.62 0.19
N SER A 156 7.94 -6.73 0.89
CA SER A 156 7.49 -6.75 2.28
C SER A 156 8.67 -6.74 3.24
N PHE A 157 8.91 -5.60 3.88
CA PHE A 157 9.86 -5.49 4.99
C PHE A 157 9.45 -6.30 6.24
N CYS A 158 8.21 -6.76 6.31
CA CYS A 158 7.73 -7.61 7.40
C CYS A 158 8.12 -9.07 7.21
N GLN A 159 8.13 -9.53 5.95
CA GLN A 159 8.44 -10.91 5.59
C GLN A 159 9.86 -11.07 5.02
N ASP A 160 10.53 -9.96 4.72
CA ASP A 160 11.84 -9.91 4.05
C ASP A 160 11.83 -10.45 2.61
N ASP A 161 10.68 -10.37 1.94
CA ASP A 161 10.44 -11.02 0.65
C ASP A 161 9.50 -10.20 -0.26
N VAL A 162 9.40 -10.57 -1.53
CA VAL A 162 8.44 -9.99 -2.48
C VAL A 162 7.10 -10.70 -2.36
N CYS A 163 6.04 -9.92 -2.14
CA CYS A 163 4.68 -10.37 -1.96
C CYS A 163 3.79 -9.88 -3.11
N ASP A 164 2.64 -10.52 -3.27
CA ASP A 164 1.61 -10.18 -4.23
C ASP A 164 0.48 -9.42 -3.51
N SER A 165 0.12 -8.22 -3.96
CA SER A 165 -0.94 -7.40 -3.36
C SER A 165 -2.34 -8.01 -3.48
N GLY A 166 -2.55 -8.97 -4.38
CA GLY A 166 -3.77 -9.75 -4.47
C GLY A 166 -3.89 -10.82 -3.39
N ASN A 167 -2.76 -11.27 -2.84
CA ASN A 167 -2.68 -12.36 -1.86
C ASN A 167 -2.18 -11.91 -0.48
N ASP A 168 -1.58 -10.74 -0.38
CA ASP A 168 -1.04 -10.17 0.84
C ASP A 168 -1.43 -8.70 0.98
N TRP A 169 -1.70 -8.28 2.22
CA TRP A 169 -1.97 -6.88 2.53
C TRP A 169 -1.28 -6.48 3.83
N HIS A 170 -0.98 -5.18 3.98
CA HIS A 170 -0.38 -4.66 5.20
C HIS A 170 -1.44 -4.07 6.12
N CYS A 171 -1.60 -4.63 7.33
CA CYS A 171 -2.52 -4.06 8.30
C CYS A 171 -1.97 -2.76 8.90
N ALA A 172 -2.60 -1.62 8.61
CA ALA A 172 -2.19 -0.31 9.14
C ALA A 172 -2.28 -0.17 10.68
N ILE A 173 -3.06 -1.05 11.32
CA ILE A 173 -3.27 -1.05 12.77
C ILE A 173 -2.27 -2.01 13.45
N CYS A 174 -2.22 -3.26 13.01
CA CYS A 174 -1.31 -4.29 13.54
C CYS A 174 0.14 -4.14 13.05
N ARG A 175 0.39 -3.34 12.00
CA ARG A 175 1.70 -2.99 11.44
C ARG A 175 2.53 -4.18 10.96
N ARG A 176 1.87 -5.16 10.35
CA ARG A 176 2.49 -6.34 9.73
C ARG A 176 1.72 -6.73 8.46
N CYS A 177 2.43 -7.34 7.51
CA CYS A 177 1.79 -7.97 6.35
C CYS A 177 1.06 -9.23 6.76
N MET A 178 -0.03 -9.52 6.05
CA MET A 178 -0.95 -10.62 6.30
C MET A 178 -1.39 -11.22 4.97
N ASP A 179 -1.72 -12.50 4.99
CA ASP A 179 -2.44 -13.18 3.92
C ASP A 179 -3.85 -12.56 3.72
N TRP A 180 -4.35 -12.57 2.49
CA TRP A 180 -5.67 -12.05 2.10
C TRP A 180 -6.84 -12.69 2.85
N ARG A 181 -6.68 -13.89 3.40
CA ARG A 181 -7.68 -14.58 4.25
C ARG A 181 -7.72 -14.05 5.67
N VAL A 182 -6.82 -13.15 6.03
CA VAL A 182 -6.81 -12.47 7.32
C VAL A 182 -7.44 -11.10 7.15
N TRP A 183 -8.30 -10.71 8.09
CA TRP A 183 -8.88 -9.36 8.15
C TRP A 183 -8.66 -8.75 9.53
N HIS A 184 -8.72 -7.42 9.65
CA HIS A 184 -8.60 -6.74 10.96
C HIS A 184 -9.96 -6.58 11.62
N CYS A 185 -10.12 -7.15 12.81
CA CYS A 185 -11.30 -6.94 13.63
C CYS A 185 -11.18 -5.66 14.46
N ASP A 186 -12.01 -4.65 14.15
CA ASP A 186 -12.00 -3.38 14.87
C ASP A 186 -12.40 -3.52 16.34
N LYS A 187 -13.34 -4.41 16.66
CA LYS A 187 -13.77 -4.68 18.05
C LYS A 187 -12.65 -5.28 18.89
N CYS A 188 -11.96 -6.28 18.35
CA CYS A 188 -10.87 -6.96 19.06
C CYS A 188 -9.53 -6.25 18.92
N ASN A 189 -9.45 -5.26 18.02
CA ASN A 189 -8.24 -4.57 17.61
C ASN A 189 -7.10 -5.54 17.23
N LYS A 190 -7.45 -6.62 16.52
CA LYS A 190 -6.54 -7.71 16.14
C LYS A 190 -6.91 -8.26 14.77
N CYS A 191 -5.89 -8.72 14.04
CA CYS A 191 -6.11 -9.46 12.81
C CYS A 191 -6.46 -10.92 13.09
N SER A 192 -7.50 -11.40 12.40
CA SER A 192 -8.11 -12.71 12.58
C SER A 192 -8.19 -13.43 11.25
N TRP A 193 -7.99 -14.74 11.29
CA TRP A 193 -8.15 -15.62 10.13
C TRP A 193 -9.64 -15.82 9.83
N GLY A 194 -10.00 -15.90 8.55
CA GLY A 194 -11.35 -16.23 8.08
C GLY A 194 -11.91 -15.22 7.07
N SER A 195 -12.91 -15.64 6.30
CA SER A 195 -13.51 -14.83 5.23
C SER A 195 -14.72 -13.98 5.69
N SER A 196 -15.16 -14.06 6.94
CA SER A 196 -16.31 -13.30 7.43
C SER A 196 -16.34 -13.10 8.95
N LEU A 197 -17.20 -12.16 9.38
CA LEU A 197 -17.59 -11.90 10.76
C LEU A 197 -18.55 -12.99 11.27
N PRO A 198 -18.54 -13.31 12.59
CA PRO A 198 -17.69 -12.75 13.64
C PRO A 198 -16.35 -13.50 13.80
N CYS A 199 -15.29 -12.81 14.26
CA CYS A 199 -14.07 -13.50 14.70
C CYS A 199 -14.36 -14.36 15.94
N GLU A 200 -13.50 -15.34 16.27
CA GLU A 200 -13.68 -16.26 17.42
C GLU A 200 -14.11 -15.53 18.71
N ARG A 201 -13.49 -14.39 19.04
CA ARG A 201 -13.83 -13.61 20.24
C ARG A 201 -15.12 -12.80 20.16
N CYS A 202 -15.60 -12.48 18.96
CA CYS A 202 -16.86 -11.76 18.76
C CYS A 202 -18.03 -12.73 18.50
N GLY A 203 -17.75 -14.01 18.20
CA GLY A 203 -18.75 -15.03 17.93
C GLY A 203 -19.33 -15.68 19.19
N ASP A 204 -18.62 -15.56 20.32
CA ASP A 204 -19.04 -16.18 21.59
C ASP A 204 -20.14 -15.41 22.35
N SER A 205 -20.72 -14.34 21.77
CA SER A 205 -21.83 -13.62 22.40
C SER A 205 -23.19 -14.13 21.91
N ASN A 206 -23.56 -15.36 22.31
CA ASN A 206 -24.92 -15.92 22.54
C ASN A 206 -25.04 -17.39 22.11
N SER A 207 -24.63 -18.31 22.99
CA SER A 207 -25.24 -19.64 23.08
C SER A 207 -25.62 -19.95 24.53
N ASP A 208 -26.39 -19.07 25.16
CA ASP A 208 -27.09 -19.37 26.41
C ASP A 208 -28.48 -18.71 26.35
N SER A 209 -29.36 -19.29 25.55
CA SER A 209 -30.80 -19.16 25.74
C SER A 209 -31.46 -20.52 25.51
N GLU A 210 -31.94 -21.08 26.62
CA GLU A 210 -33.01 -22.08 26.72
C GLU A 210 -32.69 -23.53 26.34
N LEU A 211 -32.10 -24.26 27.31
CA LEU A 211 -32.59 -25.60 27.66
C LEU A 211 -33.14 -25.54 29.10
N SER A 212 -34.28 -24.87 29.26
CA SER A 212 -35.19 -25.12 30.36
C SER A 212 -36.28 -26.09 29.89
N ASP A 213 -36.46 -27.13 30.69
CA ASP A 213 -37.65 -27.96 30.79
C ASP A 213 -37.97 -28.91 29.63
N TYR A 214 -37.58 -30.18 29.78
CA TYR A 214 -38.52 -31.29 29.68
C TYR A 214 -38.10 -32.38 30.67
N PHE A 215 -38.78 -32.38 31.83
CA PHE A 215 -39.14 -33.60 32.54
C PHE A 215 -40.24 -34.33 31.76
#